data_AF-A0A2W0GCB9-F1
#
_entry.id   AF-A0A2W0GCB9-F1
#
_cell.length_a   1.000
_cell.length_b   1.000
_cell.length_c   1.000
_cell.angle_alpha   90.00
_cell.angle_beta   90.00
_cell.angle_gamma   90.00
#
_symmetry.space_group_name_H-M   'P 1'
#
loop_
_entity.id
_entity.type
_entity.pdbx_description
1 polymer ?
#
loop_
_entity_poly.entity_id
_entity_poly.type
_entity_poly.pdbx_seq_one_letter_code
_entity_poly.pdbx_strand_id
1 'polypeptide(L)' 'MTQRVVAQNGSTTTVPSTSDVPVAATTTTAGIVKKMAAQADSTATDVAGLVADFNALLAKARTAGLI' A
#
# COMPACT_ATOMS: atom_id res chain seq x y z
N MET A 1 -3.36 -17.90 1.57
CA MET A 1 -3.35 -19.36 1.34
C MET A 1 -4.79 -19.80 1.44
N THR A 2 -5.51 -19.84 0.33
CA THR A 2 -6.91 -20.28 0.29
C THR A 2 -7.08 -21.61 1.02
N GLN A 3 -7.91 -21.63 2.07
CA GLN A 3 -8.17 -22.84 2.82
C GLN A 3 -9.22 -23.64 2.03
N ARG A 4 -8.84 -24.84 1.58
CA ARG A 4 -9.80 -25.79 1.01
C ARG A 4 -10.45 -26.53 2.16
N VAL A 5 -11.76 -26.38 2.32
CA VAL A 5 -12.55 -27.14 3.30
C VAL A 5 -13.47 -28.10 2.55
N VAL A 6 -13.79 -29.24 3.17
CA VAL A 6 -14.79 -30.18 2.65
C VAL A 6 -16.14 -29.86 3.25
N ALA A 7 -17.16 -29.64 2.42
CA ALA A 7 -18.55 -29.52 2.87
C ALA A 7 -19.06 -30.88 3.36
N GLN A 8 -20.09 -30.87 4.22
CA GLN A 8 -20.68 -32.08 4.82
C GLN A 8 -21.20 -33.11 3.79
N ASN A 9 -21.35 -32.72 2.52
CA ASN A 9 -21.76 -33.55 1.40
C ASN A 9 -20.62 -33.92 0.42
N GLY A 10 -19.35 -33.75 0.81
CA GLY A 10 -18.19 -34.17 0.01
C GLY A 10 -17.75 -33.21 -1.10
N SER A 11 -18.42 -32.07 -1.28
CA SER A 11 -17.98 -31.02 -2.21
C SER A 11 -16.95 -30.12 -1.54
N THR A 12 -15.78 -29.93 -2.14
CA THR A 12 -14.77 -29.02 -1.58
C THR A 12 -15.15 -27.57 -1.90
N THR A 13 -15.23 -26.72 -0.88
CA THR A 13 -15.42 -25.28 -1.05
C THR A 13 -14.13 -24.53 -0.71
N THR A 14 -13.86 -23.47 -1.45
CA THR A 14 -12.73 -22.58 -1.17
C THR A 14 -13.22 -21.47 -0.26
N VAL A 15 -12.70 -21.40 0.96
CA VAL A 15 -12.95 -20.27 1.86
C VAL A 15 -11.79 -19.31 1.69
N PRO A 16 -12.03 -18.06 1.26
CA PRO A 16 -11.01 -17.02 1.24
C PRO A 16 -10.47 -16.87 2.67
N SER A 17 -9.17 -17.07 2.82
CA SER A 17 -8.48 -16.65 4.03
C SER A 17 -8.20 -15.16 3.94
N THR A 18 -8.05 -14.45 5.06
CA THR A 18 -7.66 -13.02 5.07
C THR A 18 -6.34 -12.73 4.33
N SER A 19 -5.56 -13.77 4.03
CA SER A 19 -4.37 -13.72 3.20
C SER A 19 -4.65 -13.64 1.69
N ASP A 20 -5.89 -13.86 1.25
CA ASP A 20 -6.30 -13.82 -0.17
C ASP A 20 -6.92 -12.47 -0.57
N VAL A 21 -7.14 -11.58 0.39
CA VAL A 21 -7.54 -10.19 0.16
C VAL A 21 -6.33 -9.30 0.45
N PRO A 22 -5.87 -8.46 -0.49
CA PRO A 22 -4.76 -7.56 -0.23
C PRO A 22 -5.08 -6.64 0.95
N VAL A 23 -4.29 -6.73 2.01
CA VAL A 23 -4.40 -5.86 3.20
C VAL A 23 -3.39 -4.73 3.09
N ALA A 24 -3.77 -3.53 3.54
CA ALA A 24 -2.86 -2.39 3.57
C ALA A 24 -1.65 -2.66 4.46
N ALA A 25 -0.47 -2.17 4.06
CA ALA A 25 0.72 -2.21 4.90
C ALA A 25 0.50 -1.44 6.21
N THR A 26 1.06 -1.95 7.31
CA THR A 26 1.10 -1.28 8.62
C THR A 26 2.54 -1.23 9.13
N THR A 27 2.76 -0.55 10.25
CA THR A 27 4.09 -0.46 10.89
C THR A 27 4.58 -1.78 11.49
N THR A 28 3.71 -2.77 11.64
CA THR A 28 4.02 -4.06 12.28
C THR A 28 3.71 -5.27 11.40
N THR A 29 3.08 -5.08 10.23
CA THR A 29 2.65 -6.16 9.34
C THR A 29 2.84 -5.76 7.88
N ALA A 30 3.49 -6.64 7.12
CA ALA A 30 3.64 -6.48 5.69
C ALA A 30 2.29 -6.50 4.98
N GLY A 31 2.11 -5.60 4.00
CA GLY A 31 0.90 -5.49 3.20
C GLY A 31 1.18 -4.75 1.89
N ILE A 32 0.12 -4.37 1.18
CA ILE A 32 0.22 -3.64 -0.07
C ILE A 32 0.09 -2.12 0.13
N VAL A 33 0.64 -1.36 -0.80
CA VAL A 33 0.50 0.11 -0.90
C VAL A 33 -0.04 0.49 -2.28
N LYS A 34 -0.60 1.69 -2.39
CA LYS A 34 -0.94 2.24 -3.71
C LYS A 34 0.31 2.81 -4.36
N LYS A 35 0.32 2.85 -5.70
CA LYS A 35 1.34 3.60 -6.43
C LYS A 35 1.21 5.09 -6.07
N MET A 36 2.33 5.70 -5.68
CA MET A 36 2.39 7.13 -5.40
C MET A 36 2.16 7.95 -6.68
N ALA A 37 1.48 9.08 -6.55
CA ALA A 37 1.40 10.06 -7.62
C ALA A 37 2.80 10.54 -8.02
N ALA A 38 3.03 10.80 -9.30
CA ALA A 38 4.32 11.27 -9.77
C ALA A 38 4.72 12.60 -9.09
N GLN A 39 6.00 12.72 -8.76
CA GLN A 39 6.62 13.98 -8.34
C GLN A 39 7.50 14.46 -9.49
N ALA A 40 7.38 15.73 -9.86
CA ALA A 40 8.28 16.33 -10.83
C ALA A 40 9.66 16.53 -10.20
N ASP A 41 10.69 16.60 -11.04
CA ASP A 41 12.05 16.89 -10.56
C ASP A 41 12.09 18.26 -9.88
N SER A 42 12.83 18.37 -8.77
CA SER A 42 13.02 19.65 -8.11
C SER A 42 13.94 20.54 -8.93
N THR A 43 13.49 21.76 -9.22
CA THR A 43 14.29 22.81 -9.86
C THR A 43 14.60 23.94 -8.89
N ALA A 44 14.51 23.68 -7.59
CA ALA A 44 14.75 24.67 -6.55
C ALA A 44 16.21 25.14 -6.55
N THR A 45 16.42 26.46 -6.53
CA THR A 45 17.74 27.10 -6.46
C THR A 45 18.08 27.59 -5.04
N ASP A 46 17.14 27.44 -4.11
CA ASP A 46 17.30 27.83 -2.72
C ASP A 46 16.69 26.78 -1.77
N VAL A 47 16.97 26.94 -0.48
CA VAL A 47 16.51 26.02 0.56
C VAL A 47 15.00 26.07 0.73
N ALA A 48 14.37 27.23 0.56
CA ALA A 48 12.93 27.37 0.74
C ALA A 48 12.15 26.58 -0.32
N GLY A 49 12.60 26.64 -1.58
CA GLY A 49 12.06 25.84 -2.68
C GLY A 49 12.27 24.35 -2.45
N LEU A 50 13.46 23.93 -2.01
CA LEU A 50 13.72 22.52 -1.70
C LEU A 50 12.79 21.98 -0.60
N VAL A 51 12.57 22.77 0.46
CA VAL A 51 11.65 22.41 1.54
C VAL A 51 10.22 22.29 1.02
N ALA A 52 9.79 23.15 0.10
CA ALA A 52 8.47 23.06 -0.51
C ALA A 52 8.32 21.78 -1.34
N ASP A 53 9.27 21.49 -2.24
CA ASP A 53 9.25 20.30 -3.10
C ASP A 53 9.30 18.99 -2.28
N PHE A 54 10.11 18.99 -1.22
CA PHE A 54 10.21 17.86 -0.30
C PHE A 54 8.91 17.64 0.47
N ASN A 55 8.30 18.69 1.02
CA ASN A 55 7.01 18.55 1.71
C ASN A 55 5.89 18.10 0.76
N ALA A 56 5.92 18.50 -0.51
CA ALA A 56 5.00 17.99 -1.53
C ALA A 56 5.21 16.49 -1.78
N LEU A 57 6.46 16.01 -1.79
CA LEU A 57 6.76 14.57 -1.91
C LEU A 57 6.21 13.81 -0.69
N LEU A 58 6.46 14.32 0.52
CA LEU A 58 5.95 13.70 1.76
C LEU A 58 4.42 13.63 1.78
N ALA A 59 3.74 14.67 1.29
CA ALA A 59 2.29 14.67 1.17
C ALA A 59 1.79 13.56 0.23
N LYS A 60 2.42 13.42 -0.95
CA LYS A 60 2.10 12.34 -1.90
C LYS A 60 2.35 10.95 -1.32
N ALA A 61 3.43 10.78 -0.57
CA ALA A 61 3.76 9.51 0.08
C ALA A 61 2.73 9.13 1.16
N ARG A 62 2.28 10.08 1.99
CA ARG A 62 1.19 9.87 2.97
C ARG A 62 -0.11 9.48 2.29
N THR A 63 -0.49 10.16 1.20
CA THR A 63 -1.70 9.81 0.43
C THR A 63 -1.62 8.41 -0.18
N ALA A 64 -0.43 7.96 -0.57
CA ALA A 64 -0.21 6.62 -1.11
C ALA A 64 -0.16 5.51 -0.04
N GLY A 65 -0.07 5.88 1.24
CA GLY A 65 0.11 4.95 2.36
C GLY A 65 1.52 4.37 2.45
N LEU A 66 2.53 5.12 1.98
CA LEU A 66 3.94 4.72 2.06
C LEU A 66 4.57 5.07 3.42
N ILE A 67 4.08 6.14 4.06
CA ILE A 67 4.56 6.69 5.33
C ILE A 67 3.40 7.26 6.16
#